data_AF-A0A832L7U1-F1
#
_entry.id   AF-A0A832L7U1-F1
#
_cell.length_a   1.000
_cell.length_b   1.000
_cell.length_c   1.000
_cell.angle_alpha   90.00
_cell.angle_beta   90.00
_cell.angle_gamma   90.00
#
_symmetry.space_group_name_H-M   'P 1'
#
loop_
_entity.id
_entity.type
_entity.pdbx_description
1 polymer ?
#
loop_
_entity_poly.entity_id
_entity_poly.type
_entity_poly.pdbx_seq_one_letter_code
_entity_poly.pdbx_strand_id
1 'polypeptide(L)'
;MVLPPLKERTFGYELSGSEHKLIFEKEDIGYVRYKNKAAGIFYLDPSPYYNDPRSQIYVIKSGTLPPKGQLIEVKVTETETFRSIDQDKIFTSVEEVLAWAAQAQNESHIINIKYVVDWDLVNPNKIRGNKLTSKDDFLEFISTPIKYNILGLEDLQYCLGMCAVSAPQITELEKGGVNAVVLDKKYDSMKWAAFKRIMSIVPKEFKQPTSKNFYKYLTTNEQPCPTASTEVNLSYFNVPDVPIHLPIPFDMKFKTLGEYKENFDHYLPLARAYMIDSLLFQPYIPEKIEKRMEEAMYFILDDISSTGIIPYYQDIGSVIPKLATSFARLNFDSWISLGDLNKSKGIWMDLMTEARHTIDSTRTRSTDQLYQLTPDAEKLLKELNELEDAGIPLLITTIKEKTSLMEWNFEDALKKLRICGYVYFPNNERIGLIHY
;
A
#
# COMPACT_ATOMS: atom_id res chain seq x y z
N MET A 1 21.89 3.94 11.89
CA MET A 1 21.44 2.96 12.93
C MET A 1 20.68 1.81 12.26
N VAL A 2 20.73 0.57 12.77
CA VAL A 2 19.82 -0.50 12.29
C VAL A 2 18.61 -0.50 13.19
N LEU A 3 17.44 -0.12 12.66
CA LEU A 3 16.19 -0.17 13.41
C LEU A 3 15.80 -1.62 13.75
N PRO A 4 15.16 -1.86 14.91
CA PRO A 4 14.76 -3.20 15.29
C PRO A 4 13.75 -3.78 14.29
N PRO A 5 13.62 -5.12 14.27
CA PRO A 5 12.56 -5.78 13.54
C PRO A 5 11.17 -5.28 13.98
N LEU A 6 10.20 -5.26 13.06
CA LEU A 6 8.84 -4.78 13.30
C LEU A 6 8.16 -5.50 14.47
N LYS A 7 8.48 -6.77 14.71
CA LYS A 7 7.91 -7.56 15.81
C LYS A 7 8.64 -7.42 17.14
N GLU A 8 9.81 -6.77 17.16
CA GLU A 8 10.71 -6.71 18.32
C GLU A 8 10.94 -5.26 18.79
N ARG A 9 9.95 -4.40 18.58
CA ARG A 9 9.98 -3.02 19.05
C ARG A 9 9.77 -2.99 20.56
N THR A 10 10.64 -2.27 21.25
CA THR A 10 10.70 -2.22 22.72
C THR A 10 10.54 -0.81 23.28
N PHE A 11 10.81 0.22 22.47
CA PHE A 11 10.68 1.61 22.90
C PHE A 11 9.42 2.26 22.31
N GLY A 12 8.77 3.12 23.10
CA GLY A 12 7.50 3.76 22.70
C GLY A 12 7.59 4.61 21.43
N TYR A 13 8.75 5.22 21.14
CA TYR A 13 8.96 6.02 19.92
C TYR A 13 9.09 5.17 18.63
N GLU A 14 9.23 3.85 18.77
CA GLU A 14 9.26 2.90 17.65
C GLU A 14 7.86 2.40 17.27
N LEU A 15 6.89 2.58 18.18
CA LEU A 15 5.50 2.26 17.95
C LEU A 15 4.86 3.34 17.10
N SER A 16 4.00 2.91 16.18
CA SER A 16 3.07 3.80 15.50
C SER A 16 2.06 4.39 16.51
N GLY A 17 1.45 5.53 16.17
CA GLY A 17 0.50 6.18 17.05
C GLY A 17 -0.72 5.30 17.33
N SER A 18 -1.16 4.51 16.34
CA SER A 18 -2.23 3.54 16.52
C SER A 18 -1.80 2.38 17.43
N GLU A 19 -0.58 1.87 17.26
CA GLU A 19 -0.06 0.79 18.12
C GLU A 19 0.02 1.22 19.58
N HIS A 20 0.58 2.41 19.85
CA HIS A 20 0.67 2.95 21.21
C HIS A 20 -0.71 3.02 21.88
N LYS A 21 -1.71 3.56 21.18
CA LYS A 21 -3.07 3.66 21.71
C LYS A 21 -3.72 2.31 21.98
N LEU A 22 -3.59 1.37 21.05
CA LEU A 22 -4.20 0.05 21.20
C LEU A 22 -3.55 -0.77 22.31
N ILE A 23 -2.28 -0.52 22.64
CA ILE A 23 -1.59 -1.18 23.74
C ILE A 23 -1.94 -0.53 25.09
N PHE A 24 -1.89 0.81 25.18
CA PHE A 24 -1.88 1.53 26.46
C PHE A 24 -3.17 2.27 26.82
N GLU A 25 -4.02 2.61 25.85
CA GLU A 25 -5.21 3.47 26.07
C GLU A 25 -6.54 2.78 25.75
N LYS A 26 -6.53 1.76 24.90
CA LYS A 26 -7.72 1.04 24.46
C LYS A 26 -7.61 -0.44 24.84
N GLU A 27 -8.70 -0.96 25.38
CA GLU A 27 -8.89 -2.39 25.59
C GLU A 27 -9.91 -2.91 24.58
N ASP A 28 -9.85 -4.22 24.30
CA ASP A 28 -10.86 -4.93 23.50
C ASP A 28 -11.03 -4.41 22.07
N ILE A 29 -9.99 -3.74 21.55
CA ILE A 29 -9.90 -3.25 20.19
C ILE A 29 -8.57 -3.70 19.59
N GLY A 30 -8.60 -4.22 18.36
CA GLY A 30 -7.37 -4.56 17.63
C GLY A 30 -7.62 -5.33 16.34
N TYR A 31 -6.53 -5.70 15.68
CA TYR A 31 -6.49 -6.47 14.44
C TYR A 31 -6.57 -7.97 14.74
N VAL A 32 -7.50 -8.65 14.08
CA VAL A 32 -7.77 -10.06 14.35
C VAL A 32 -6.65 -10.97 13.83
N ARG A 33 -5.96 -11.67 14.74
CA ARG A 33 -5.07 -12.79 14.41
C ARG A 33 -5.57 -14.08 15.02
N TYR A 34 -6.04 -14.99 14.18
CA TYR A 34 -6.51 -16.30 14.63
C TYR A 34 -5.37 -17.16 15.17
N LYS A 35 -5.59 -17.73 16.36
CA LYS A 35 -4.86 -18.89 16.87
C LYS A 35 -5.47 -20.17 16.33
N ASN A 36 -6.81 -20.26 16.42
CA ASN A 36 -7.60 -21.37 15.90
C ASN A 36 -8.95 -20.84 15.42
N LYS A 37 -9.11 -20.72 14.10
CA LYS A 37 -10.34 -20.18 13.48
C LYS A 37 -11.54 -21.09 13.71
N ALA A 38 -11.35 -22.42 13.68
CA ALA A 38 -12.44 -23.38 13.86
C ALA A 38 -13.02 -23.34 15.28
N ALA A 39 -12.15 -23.13 16.28
CA ALA A 39 -12.54 -22.98 17.68
C ALA A 39 -12.91 -21.53 18.07
N GLY A 40 -12.89 -20.57 17.14
CA GLY A 40 -13.18 -19.17 17.45
C GLY A 40 -12.18 -18.50 18.39
N ILE A 41 -10.91 -18.94 18.39
CA ILE A 41 -9.85 -18.43 19.28
C ILE A 41 -8.93 -17.50 18.50
N PHE A 42 -8.80 -16.26 18.98
CA PHE A 42 -8.02 -15.21 18.31
C PHE A 42 -7.36 -14.24 19.29
N TYR A 43 -6.45 -13.44 18.75
CA TYR A 43 -5.78 -12.31 19.38
C TYR A 43 -6.24 -11.01 18.72
N LEU A 44 -6.18 -9.91 19.48
CA LEU A 44 -6.36 -8.56 18.97
C LEU A 44 -5.00 -7.85 18.99
N ASP A 45 -4.32 -7.88 17.85
CA ASP A 45 -3.02 -7.25 17.69
C ASP A 45 -3.16 -5.72 17.47
N PRO A 46 -2.26 -4.88 17.97
CA PRO A 46 -2.33 -3.42 17.78
C PRO A 46 -2.06 -2.97 16.34
N SER A 47 -1.41 -3.81 15.52
CA SER A 47 -1.34 -3.62 14.07
C SER A 47 -1.17 -4.97 13.37
N PRO A 48 -1.36 -5.07 12.05
CA PRO A 48 -1.00 -6.27 11.29
C PRO A 48 0.51 -6.62 11.34
N TYR A 49 1.35 -5.74 11.89
CA TYR A 49 2.80 -5.82 11.87
C TYR A 49 3.42 -6.01 13.27
N TYR A 50 2.63 -5.91 14.33
CA TYR A 50 3.07 -6.06 15.72
C TYR A 50 2.10 -6.95 16.48
N ASN A 51 2.62 -7.98 17.15
CA ASN A 51 1.80 -8.81 18.01
C ASN A 51 1.51 -8.04 19.31
N ASP A 52 0.32 -8.19 19.87
CA ASP A 52 0.01 -7.61 21.17
C ASP A 52 0.96 -8.16 22.26
N PRO A 53 1.69 -7.30 23.01
CA PRO A 53 2.52 -7.74 24.11
C PRO A 53 1.70 -8.18 25.33
N ARG A 54 0.41 -7.89 25.38
CA ARG A 54 -0.50 -8.30 26.46
C ARG A 54 -0.88 -9.77 26.28
N SER A 55 -0.84 -10.51 27.38
CA SER A 55 -1.28 -11.91 27.44
C SER A 55 -2.81 -12.03 27.45
N GLN A 56 -3.46 -11.69 26.33
CA GLN A 56 -4.91 -11.72 26.19
C GLN A 56 -5.33 -12.67 25.06
N ILE A 57 -6.31 -13.54 25.33
CA ILE A 57 -6.89 -14.46 24.36
C ILE A 57 -8.39 -14.18 24.27
N TYR A 58 -8.91 -14.06 23.07
CA TYR A 58 -10.33 -13.84 22.82
C TYR A 58 -10.96 -15.13 22.28
N VAL A 59 -12.10 -15.50 22.86
CA VAL A 59 -12.85 -16.72 22.51
C VAL A 59 -14.28 -16.35 22.17
N ILE A 60 -14.75 -16.69 20.97
CA ILE A 60 -16.15 -16.49 20.59
C ILE A 60 -17.03 -17.46 21.38
N LYS A 61 -17.84 -16.92 22.29
CA LYS A 61 -18.84 -17.67 23.07
C LYS A 61 -20.14 -17.84 22.28
N SER A 62 -20.50 -16.82 21.51
CA SER A 62 -21.65 -16.80 20.60
C SER A 62 -21.43 -15.76 19.51
N GLY A 63 -22.13 -15.90 18.37
CA GLY A 63 -22.10 -14.91 17.29
C GLY A 63 -21.24 -15.34 16.10
N THR A 64 -20.89 -14.37 15.26
CA THR A 64 -20.13 -14.61 14.02
C THR A 64 -18.62 -14.48 14.24
N LEU A 65 -17.83 -15.25 13.48
CA LEU A 65 -16.38 -15.15 13.51
C LEU A 65 -15.92 -13.83 12.87
N PRO A 66 -15.07 -13.02 13.54
CA PRO A 66 -14.60 -11.78 12.95
C PRO A 66 -13.63 -12.02 11.77
N PRO A 67 -13.59 -11.11 10.80
CA PRO A 67 -12.70 -11.25 9.64
C PRO A 67 -11.22 -11.12 10.06
N LYS A 68 -10.37 -12.03 9.55
CA LYS A 68 -8.92 -12.03 9.84
C LYS A 68 -8.26 -10.73 9.34
N GLY A 69 -7.44 -10.12 10.19
CA GLY A 69 -6.66 -8.94 9.85
C GLY A 69 -7.47 -7.65 9.71
N GLN A 70 -8.74 -7.66 10.11
CA GLN A 70 -9.55 -6.44 10.22
C GLN A 70 -9.48 -5.89 11.64
N LEU A 71 -9.66 -4.57 11.74
CA LEU A 71 -9.69 -3.84 13.01
C LEU A 71 -11.10 -3.86 13.58
N ILE A 72 -11.25 -4.46 14.76
CA ILE A 72 -12.55 -4.64 15.41
C ILE A 72 -12.50 -4.15 16.85
N GLU A 73 -13.68 -3.85 17.38
CA GLU A 73 -13.98 -3.72 18.81
C GLU A 73 -14.86 -4.89 19.22
N VAL A 74 -14.50 -5.59 20.29
CA VAL A 74 -15.24 -6.78 20.76
C VAL A 74 -16.07 -6.48 22.00
N LYS A 75 -17.25 -7.08 22.08
CA LYS A 75 -18.12 -7.02 23.26
C LYS A 75 -17.84 -8.24 24.14
N VAL A 76 -17.15 -8.00 25.26
CA VAL A 76 -16.72 -9.04 26.21
C VAL A 76 -17.75 -9.18 27.32
N THR A 77 -18.21 -10.40 27.58
CA THR A 77 -19.14 -10.67 28.70
C THR A 77 -18.43 -11.09 29.97
N GLU A 78 -17.37 -11.88 29.84
CA GLU A 78 -16.67 -12.53 30.95
C GLU A 78 -15.18 -12.49 30.66
N THR A 79 -14.38 -12.24 31.70
CA THR A 79 -12.92 -12.36 31.65
C THR A 79 -12.47 -13.31 32.75
N GLU A 80 -11.75 -14.36 32.37
CA GLU A 80 -11.15 -15.31 33.31
C GLU A 80 -9.62 -15.14 33.28
N THR A 81 -9.02 -15.04 34.45
CA THR A 81 -7.59 -14.85 34.62
C THR A 81 -6.92 -16.13 35.11
N PHE A 82 -5.89 -16.55 34.40
CA PHE A 82 -5.11 -17.75 34.69
C PHE A 82 -3.64 -17.42 34.85
N ARG A 83 -2.91 -18.25 35.59
CA ARG A 83 -1.44 -18.17 35.73
C ARG A 83 -0.82 -19.27 34.86
N SER A 84 0.34 -19.06 34.24
CA SER A 84 0.95 -20.01 33.30
C SER A 84 2.47 -19.87 33.18
N ILE A 85 3.11 -20.94 32.67
CA ILE A 85 4.54 -21.08 32.38
C ILE A 85 4.81 -21.03 30.85
N ASP A 86 3.81 -21.28 30.00
CA ASP A 86 4.02 -21.51 28.57
C ASP A 86 3.12 -20.63 27.68
N GLN A 87 3.73 -19.67 26.99
CA GLN A 87 3.03 -18.76 26.07
C GLN A 87 2.69 -19.42 24.71
N ASP A 88 3.36 -20.53 24.36
CA ASP A 88 3.35 -21.10 23.01
C ASP A 88 2.48 -22.35 22.85
N LYS A 89 1.78 -22.79 23.91
CA LYS A 89 0.90 -23.96 23.84
C LYS A 89 -0.23 -23.76 22.83
N ILE A 90 -0.36 -24.69 21.88
CA ILE A 90 -1.43 -24.73 20.88
C ILE A 90 -2.69 -25.31 21.54
N PHE A 91 -3.82 -24.62 21.40
CA PHE A 91 -5.12 -25.08 21.89
C PHE A 91 -6.01 -25.45 20.70
N THR A 92 -6.55 -26.65 20.72
CA THR A 92 -7.42 -27.18 19.67
C THR A 92 -8.91 -26.98 19.97
N SER A 93 -9.28 -26.80 21.24
CA SER A 93 -10.65 -26.48 21.66
C SER A 93 -10.69 -25.53 22.86
N VAL A 94 -11.86 -24.95 23.14
CA VAL A 94 -12.07 -24.09 24.33
C VAL A 94 -11.91 -24.91 25.62
N GLU A 95 -12.34 -26.16 25.61
CA GLU A 95 -12.17 -27.09 26.74
C GLU A 95 -10.68 -27.37 27.03
N GLU A 96 -9.82 -27.45 26.00
CA GLU A 96 -8.38 -27.57 26.21
C GLU A 96 -7.75 -26.31 26.79
N VAL A 97 -8.23 -25.14 26.37
CA VAL A 97 -7.79 -23.87 26.97
C VAL A 97 -8.15 -23.88 28.46
N LEU A 98 -9.40 -24.20 28.80
CA LEU A 98 -9.91 -24.26 30.17
C LEU A 98 -9.18 -25.32 31.01
N ALA A 99 -9.00 -26.53 30.48
CA ALA A 99 -8.32 -27.63 31.18
C ALA A 99 -6.83 -27.33 31.42
N TRP A 100 -6.16 -26.73 30.44
CA TRP A 100 -4.78 -26.27 30.61
C TRP A 100 -4.68 -25.16 31.65
N ALA A 101 -5.57 -24.18 31.58
CA ALA A 101 -5.54 -23.03 32.45
C ALA A 101 -5.87 -23.42 33.91
N ALA A 102 -6.69 -24.46 34.12
CA ALA A 102 -6.97 -25.06 35.42
C ALA A 102 -5.76 -25.81 36.03
N GLN A 103 -4.82 -26.32 35.23
CA GLN A 103 -3.64 -27.06 35.69
C GLN A 103 -2.46 -26.16 36.08
N ALA A 104 -2.48 -24.89 35.68
CA ALA A 104 -1.34 -23.97 35.79
C ALA A 104 -1.29 -23.21 37.14
N GLN A 105 -1.51 -23.93 38.25
CA GLN A 105 -1.63 -23.36 39.60
C GLN A 105 -0.30 -22.89 40.24
N ASN A 106 0.84 -23.09 39.60
CA ASN A 106 2.13 -22.54 40.04
C ASN A 106 2.78 -21.76 38.88
N GLU A 107 3.22 -20.52 39.16
CA GLU A 107 4.16 -19.68 38.38
C GLU A 107 3.62 -18.57 37.43
N SER A 108 4.55 -17.78 36.87
CA SER A 108 4.64 -16.30 36.93
C SER A 108 3.90 -15.47 35.86
N HIS A 109 3.31 -16.07 34.83
CA HIS A 109 2.70 -15.30 33.73
C HIS A 109 1.18 -15.30 33.81
N ILE A 110 0.59 -14.10 33.84
CA ILE A 110 -0.87 -13.92 33.87
C ILE A 110 -1.40 -13.96 32.44
N ILE A 111 -2.42 -14.76 32.16
CA ILE A 111 -3.14 -14.82 30.90
C ILE A 111 -4.62 -14.53 31.16
N ASN A 112 -5.19 -13.61 30.39
CA ASN A 112 -6.61 -13.26 30.45
C ASN A 112 -7.34 -13.86 29.25
N ILE A 113 -8.36 -14.67 29.52
CA ILE A 113 -9.28 -15.19 28.52
C ILE A 113 -10.53 -14.32 28.55
N LYS A 114 -10.83 -13.67 27.43
CA LYS A 114 -11.99 -12.80 27.24
C LYS A 114 -13.02 -13.49 26.35
N TYR A 115 -14.22 -13.71 26.87
CA TYR A 115 -15.32 -14.33 26.14
C TYR A 115 -16.12 -13.27 25.38
N VAL A 116 -16.15 -13.42 24.06
CA VAL A 116 -16.74 -12.46 23.12
C VAL A 116 -18.10 -12.95 22.65
N VAL A 117 -19.10 -12.08 22.71
CA VAL A 117 -20.46 -12.38 22.22
C VAL A 117 -20.83 -11.66 20.93
N ASP A 118 -20.10 -10.60 20.60
CA ASP A 118 -20.33 -9.77 19.42
C ASP A 118 -19.11 -8.86 19.14
N TRP A 119 -19.05 -8.26 17.95
CA TRP A 119 -17.98 -7.35 17.55
C TRP A 119 -18.42 -6.38 16.45
N ASP A 120 -17.75 -5.24 16.36
CA ASP A 120 -18.02 -4.19 15.38
C ASP A 120 -16.74 -3.79 14.64
N LEU A 121 -16.84 -3.47 13.33
CA LEU A 121 -15.72 -2.90 12.57
C LEU A 121 -15.39 -1.50 13.07
N VAL A 122 -14.10 -1.23 13.23
CA VAL A 122 -13.61 0.08 13.70
C VAL A 122 -12.85 0.77 12.58
N ASN A 123 -13.23 2.02 12.30
CA ASN A 123 -12.45 2.87 11.42
C ASN A 123 -11.13 3.26 12.13
N PRO A 124 -9.94 3.02 11.53
CA PRO A 124 -8.65 3.40 12.11
C PRO A 124 -8.56 4.88 12.55
N ASN A 125 -9.32 5.79 11.93
CA ASN A 125 -9.40 7.19 12.34
C ASN A 125 -9.88 7.38 13.79
N LYS A 126 -10.69 6.47 14.34
CA LYS A 126 -11.14 6.51 15.75
C LYS A 126 -10.02 6.18 16.73
N ILE A 127 -8.99 5.47 16.27
CA ILE A 127 -7.83 5.05 17.06
C ILE A 127 -6.67 6.02 16.85
N ARG A 128 -6.76 6.97 15.91
CA ARG A 128 -5.71 7.95 15.69
C ARG A 128 -5.50 8.82 16.94
N GLY A 129 -4.27 8.84 17.45
CA GLY A 129 -3.87 9.60 18.64
C GLY A 129 -3.25 10.95 18.35
N ASN A 130 -2.68 11.52 19.41
CA ASN A 130 -1.68 12.57 19.27
C ASN A 130 -0.55 11.95 18.46
N LYS A 131 -0.51 12.32 17.17
CA LYS A 131 0.49 11.82 16.23
C LYS A 131 1.86 12.21 16.78
N LEU A 132 2.79 11.26 16.87
CA LEU A 132 4.19 11.56 17.17
C LEU A 132 4.84 12.35 16.02
N THR A 133 4.26 12.29 14.81
CA THR A 133 4.81 12.90 13.59
C THR A 133 3.67 13.39 12.70
N SER A 134 3.73 14.64 12.26
CA SER A 134 2.77 15.17 11.28
C SER A 134 3.13 14.74 9.86
N LYS A 135 2.22 14.97 8.91
CA LYS A 135 2.51 14.76 7.48
C LYS A 135 3.72 15.59 7.06
N ASP A 136 3.74 16.86 7.47
CA ASP A 136 4.77 17.80 7.04
C ASP A 136 6.13 17.42 7.62
N ASP A 137 6.20 16.96 8.88
CA ASP A 137 7.43 16.42 9.47
C ASP A 137 7.92 15.17 8.73
N PHE A 138 7.00 14.28 8.32
CA PHE A 138 7.34 13.11 7.52
C PHE A 138 7.88 13.49 6.14
N LEU A 139 7.24 14.45 5.47
CA LEU A 139 7.67 14.98 4.17
C LEU A 139 9.03 15.71 4.25
N GLU A 140 9.25 16.46 5.32
CA GLU A 140 10.54 17.09 5.59
C GLU A 140 11.63 16.03 5.80
N PHE A 141 11.35 15.00 6.60
CA PHE A 141 12.27 13.89 6.84
C PHE A 141 12.72 13.20 5.54
N ILE A 142 11.78 12.79 4.67
CA ILE A 142 12.12 12.07 3.44
C ILE A 142 12.94 12.91 2.46
N SER A 143 12.82 14.24 2.53
CA SER A 143 13.64 15.17 1.73
C SER A 143 14.96 15.56 2.38
N THR A 144 15.23 15.15 3.63
CA THR A 144 16.44 15.54 4.38
C THR A 144 17.74 15.36 3.58
N PRO A 145 17.94 14.27 2.80
CA PRO A 145 19.15 14.09 1.99
C PRO A 145 19.30 15.04 0.79
N ILE A 146 18.24 15.76 0.41
CA ILE A 146 18.17 16.63 -0.76
C ILE A 146 18.55 18.07 -0.37
N LYS A 147 19.22 18.81 -1.26
CA LYS A 147 19.53 20.24 -1.02
C LYS A 147 18.30 21.11 -1.34
N TYR A 148 17.94 22.03 -0.45
CA TYR A 148 16.69 22.82 -0.49
C TYR A 148 16.51 23.78 -1.69
N ASN A 149 17.54 24.04 -2.50
CA ASN A 149 17.49 25.06 -3.56
C ASN A 149 16.91 24.55 -4.89
N ILE A 150 15.87 23.69 -4.85
CA ILE A 150 15.29 23.06 -6.04
C ILE A 150 13.84 23.50 -6.17
N LEU A 151 13.46 24.00 -7.35
CA LEU A 151 12.06 24.25 -7.73
C LEU A 151 11.32 22.91 -7.73
N GLY A 152 10.11 22.84 -7.14
CA GLY A 152 9.32 21.60 -7.09
C GLY A 152 9.73 20.61 -5.99
N LEU A 153 10.50 21.04 -4.97
CA LEU A 153 10.84 20.18 -3.82
C LEU A 153 9.59 19.60 -3.13
N GLU A 154 8.52 20.38 -3.03
CA GLU A 154 7.27 19.95 -2.42
C GLU A 154 6.62 18.78 -3.20
N ASP A 155 6.53 18.86 -4.52
CA ASP A 155 5.95 17.78 -5.32
C ASP A 155 6.84 16.53 -5.31
N LEU A 156 8.15 16.71 -5.23
CA LEU A 156 9.10 15.61 -5.00
C LEU A 156 8.91 14.96 -3.62
N GLN A 157 8.69 15.76 -2.57
CA GLN A 157 8.37 15.25 -1.23
C GLN A 157 7.10 14.40 -1.29
N TYR A 158 6.02 14.91 -1.88
CA TYR A 158 4.80 14.13 -2.03
C TYR A 158 5.01 12.84 -2.83
N CYS A 159 5.80 12.89 -3.90
CA CYS A 159 6.14 11.71 -4.70
C CYS A 159 6.86 10.64 -3.89
N LEU A 160 7.91 11.02 -3.15
CA LEU A 160 8.63 10.13 -2.25
C LEU A 160 7.71 9.60 -1.14
N GLY A 161 6.82 10.43 -0.62
CA GLY A 161 5.82 10.06 0.38
C GLY A 161 4.85 9.02 -0.14
N MET A 162 4.26 9.22 -1.32
CA MET A 162 3.37 8.25 -1.99
C MET A 162 4.08 6.93 -2.27
N CYS A 163 5.34 6.96 -2.70
CA CYS A 163 6.16 5.74 -2.87
C CYS A 163 6.37 4.98 -1.55
N ALA A 164 6.42 5.68 -0.43
CA ALA A 164 6.65 5.09 0.88
C ALA A 164 5.38 4.53 1.52
N VAL A 165 4.25 5.22 1.39
CA VAL A 165 2.97 4.80 1.97
C VAL A 165 2.16 3.87 1.08
N SER A 166 2.59 3.67 -0.17
CA SER A 166 1.97 2.73 -1.12
C SER A 166 0.53 3.10 -1.48
N ALA A 167 -0.05 2.39 -2.45
CA ALA A 167 -1.46 2.48 -2.80
C ALA A 167 -2.20 1.21 -2.33
N PRO A 168 -3.43 1.31 -1.81
CA PRO A 168 -4.25 0.15 -1.48
C PRO A 168 -4.54 -0.72 -2.70
N GLN A 169 -4.88 -1.97 -2.45
CA GLN A 169 -5.45 -2.84 -3.47
C GLN A 169 -6.94 -2.50 -3.69
N ILE A 170 -7.30 -2.07 -4.90
CA ILE A 170 -8.69 -1.72 -5.26
C ILE A 170 -9.48 -2.96 -5.70
N THR A 171 -8.84 -3.85 -6.46
CA THR A 171 -9.45 -5.06 -7.03
C THR A 171 -8.54 -6.27 -6.84
N GLU A 172 -9.09 -7.48 -6.84
CA GLU A 172 -8.30 -8.71 -6.75
C GLU A 172 -7.44 -8.95 -7.99
N LEU A 173 -7.84 -8.39 -9.14
CA LEU A 173 -7.15 -8.53 -10.44
C LEU A 173 -5.87 -7.69 -10.54
N GLU A 174 -5.67 -6.74 -9.63
CA GLU A 174 -4.51 -5.87 -9.62
C GLU A 174 -3.97 -5.70 -8.20
N LYS A 175 -2.68 -5.94 -8.01
CA LYS A 175 -2.01 -5.61 -6.75
C LYS A 175 -2.01 -4.10 -6.56
N GLY A 176 -2.21 -3.67 -5.30
CA GLY A 176 -1.91 -2.30 -4.90
C GLY A 176 -0.42 -1.98 -5.02
N GLY A 177 -0.01 -0.85 -4.48
CA GLY A 177 1.36 -0.36 -4.52
C GLY A 177 1.65 0.55 -5.70
N VAL A 178 2.76 1.25 -5.59
CA VAL A 178 3.20 2.27 -6.54
C VAL A 178 4.54 1.84 -7.15
N ASN A 179 4.52 1.62 -8.47
CA ASN A 179 5.75 1.51 -9.25
C ASN A 179 6.29 2.90 -9.54
N ALA A 180 7.57 3.11 -9.25
CA ALA A 180 8.27 4.37 -9.48
C ALA A 180 9.55 4.15 -10.27
N VAL A 181 9.97 5.15 -11.05
CA VAL A 181 11.27 5.16 -11.72
C VAL A 181 12.08 6.38 -11.28
N VAL A 182 13.24 6.12 -10.70
CA VAL A 182 14.24 7.13 -10.39
C VAL A 182 15.04 7.40 -11.65
N LEU A 183 14.91 8.63 -12.16
CA LEU A 183 15.52 9.08 -13.40
C LEU A 183 16.73 9.94 -13.11
N ASP A 184 17.89 9.53 -13.59
CA ASP A 184 19.12 10.32 -13.52
C ASP A 184 19.85 10.33 -14.86
N LYS A 185 20.20 11.53 -15.33
CA LYS A 185 20.88 11.75 -16.60
C LYS A 185 22.21 11.00 -16.70
N LYS A 186 22.94 10.87 -15.58
CA LYS A 186 24.32 10.38 -15.52
C LYS A 186 24.45 8.92 -15.02
N TYR A 187 23.36 8.24 -14.69
CA TYR A 187 23.39 6.93 -14.01
C TYR A 187 24.26 6.94 -12.75
N ASP A 188 24.24 8.03 -12.00
CA ASP A 188 25.05 8.18 -10.80
C ASP A 188 24.55 7.24 -9.69
N SER A 189 25.31 6.18 -9.46
CA SER A 189 25.07 5.20 -8.41
C SER A 189 24.96 5.82 -7.00
N MET A 190 25.54 6.99 -6.76
CA MET A 190 25.41 7.70 -5.49
C MET A 190 24.01 8.27 -5.29
N LYS A 191 23.35 8.73 -6.36
CA LYS A 191 21.95 9.18 -6.31
C LYS A 191 21.01 8.00 -6.05
N TRP A 192 21.30 6.84 -6.64
CA TRP A 192 20.59 5.62 -6.32
C TRP A 192 20.78 5.18 -4.86
N ALA A 193 22.00 5.30 -4.34
CA ALA A 193 22.28 5.05 -2.93
C ALA A 193 21.55 6.05 -2.00
N ALA A 194 21.45 7.31 -2.41
CA ALA A 194 20.69 8.33 -1.68
C ALA A 194 19.18 8.01 -1.67
N PHE A 195 18.59 7.62 -2.80
CA PHE A 195 17.21 7.14 -2.87
C PHE A 195 16.96 5.98 -1.90
N LYS A 196 17.79 4.92 -1.98
CA LYS A 196 17.65 3.75 -1.10
C LYS A 196 17.80 4.09 0.38
N ARG A 197 18.55 5.16 0.70
CA ARG A 197 18.70 5.67 2.06
C ARG A 197 17.44 6.40 2.51
N ILE A 198 16.86 7.27 1.68
CA ILE A 198 15.53 7.88 1.94
C ILE A 198 14.51 6.77 2.23
N MET A 199 14.45 5.79 1.33
CA MET A 199 13.54 4.64 1.44
C MET A 199 13.98 3.58 2.47
N SER A 200 14.90 3.90 3.38
CA SER A 200 15.24 3.04 4.52
C SER A 200 14.18 3.09 5.64
N ILE A 201 13.23 4.02 5.55
CA ILE A 201 11.97 4.01 6.31
C ILE A 201 11.25 2.67 6.15
N VAL A 202 11.28 2.10 4.95
CA VAL A 202 10.68 0.81 4.62
C VAL A 202 11.38 -0.30 5.42
N PRO A 203 10.65 -1.01 6.29
CA PRO A 203 11.18 -2.12 7.08
C PRO A 203 11.79 -3.24 6.21
N LYS A 204 12.72 -4.01 6.76
CA LYS A 204 13.39 -5.10 6.00
C LYS A 204 12.43 -6.25 5.72
N GLU A 205 11.47 -6.46 6.60
CA GLU A 205 10.40 -7.45 6.52
C GLU A 205 9.53 -7.21 5.29
N PHE A 206 9.33 -5.94 4.93
CA PHE A 206 8.56 -5.58 3.74
C PHE A 206 9.32 -5.84 2.44
N LYS A 207 10.60 -6.24 2.50
CA LYS A 207 11.38 -6.69 1.34
C LYS A 207 11.32 -8.19 1.12
N GLN A 208 10.58 -8.92 1.98
CA GLN A 208 10.38 -10.35 1.83
C GLN A 208 9.15 -10.62 0.95
N PRO A 209 9.22 -11.59 0.01
CA PRO A 209 8.08 -11.94 -0.85
C PRO A 209 6.81 -12.41 -0.09
N THR A 210 6.95 -12.76 1.18
CA THR A 210 5.84 -13.16 2.06
C THR A 210 5.13 -11.97 2.70
N SER A 211 5.65 -10.74 2.55
CA SER A 211 5.02 -9.53 3.09
C SER A 211 3.77 -9.17 2.32
N LYS A 212 2.71 -8.74 3.03
CA LYS A 212 1.53 -8.15 2.40
C LYS A 212 1.85 -6.86 1.65
N ASN A 213 2.75 -6.04 2.19
CA ASN A 213 3.28 -4.84 1.55
C ASN A 213 4.72 -5.13 1.13
N PHE A 214 4.90 -5.52 -0.12
CA PHE A 214 6.21 -5.89 -0.67
C PHE A 214 6.88 -4.68 -1.33
N TYR A 215 8.17 -4.49 -1.06
CA TYR A 215 8.98 -3.42 -1.60
C TYR A 215 10.27 -4.00 -2.20
N LYS A 216 10.60 -3.58 -3.42
CA LYS A 216 11.86 -3.96 -4.07
C LYS A 216 12.48 -2.80 -4.84
N TYR A 217 13.81 -2.76 -4.83
CA TYR A 217 14.61 -1.77 -5.53
C TYR A 217 15.38 -2.47 -6.66
N LEU A 218 15.20 -2.01 -7.90
CA LEU A 218 15.59 -2.73 -9.10
C LEU A 218 16.42 -1.85 -10.05
N THR A 219 17.37 -2.50 -10.73
CA THR A 219 18.16 -1.90 -11.83
C THR A 219 17.95 -2.68 -13.14
N THR A 220 16.98 -3.58 -13.17
CA THR A 220 16.60 -4.45 -14.29
C THR A 220 15.10 -4.30 -14.53
N ASN A 221 14.62 -4.81 -15.66
CA ASN A 221 13.20 -4.85 -16.04
C ASN A 221 12.39 -5.97 -15.37
N GLU A 222 12.90 -6.55 -14.27
CA GLU A 222 12.19 -7.58 -13.51
C GLU A 222 10.88 -6.99 -12.95
N GLN A 223 9.78 -7.75 -13.03
CA GLN A 223 8.46 -7.36 -12.48
C GLN A 223 8.00 -8.41 -11.47
N PRO A 224 8.64 -8.50 -10.29
CA PRO A 224 8.25 -9.48 -9.28
C PRO A 224 6.83 -9.22 -8.80
N CYS A 225 6.01 -10.27 -8.76
CA CYS A 225 4.63 -10.22 -8.29
C CYS A 225 4.38 -11.36 -7.29
N PRO A 226 4.83 -11.22 -6.03
CA PRO A 226 4.65 -12.27 -5.03
C PRO A 226 3.17 -12.54 -4.75
N THR A 227 2.79 -13.81 -4.68
CA THR A 227 1.40 -14.25 -4.50
C THR A 227 0.81 -13.83 -3.14
N ALA A 228 1.63 -13.82 -2.09
CA ALA A 228 1.22 -13.46 -0.73
C ALA A 228 1.00 -11.95 -0.53
N SER A 229 1.49 -11.11 -1.44
CA SER A 229 1.43 -9.66 -1.33
C SER A 229 0.09 -9.13 -1.84
N THR A 230 -0.48 -8.17 -1.13
CA THR A 230 -1.64 -7.39 -1.58
C THR A 230 -1.19 -6.09 -2.26
N GLU A 231 -0.08 -5.52 -1.79
CA GLU A 231 0.53 -4.31 -2.33
C GLU A 231 1.98 -4.58 -2.74
N VAL A 232 2.35 -4.17 -3.95
CA VAL A 232 3.69 -4.39 -4.54
C VAL A 232 4.26 -3.05 -5.00
N ASN A 233 5.32 -2.60 -4.34
CA ASN A 233 5.98 -1.32 -4.56
C ASN A 233 7.36 -1.57 -5.18
N LEU A 234 7.52 -1.19 -6.44
CA LEU A 234 8.75 -1.41 -7.19
C LEU A 234 9.37 -0.07 -7.55
N SER A 235 10.59 0.17 -7.07
CA SER A 235 11.36 1.35 -7.48
C SER A 235 12.50 0.94 -8.40
N TYR A 236 12.45 1.45 -9.62
CA TYR A 236 13.44 1.19 -10.65
C TYR A 236 14.44 2.34 -10.75
N PHE A 237 15.69 2.05 -11.11
CA PHE A 237 16.68 3.08 -11.43
C PHE A 237 16.97 3.08 -12.92
N ASN A 238 16.55 4.13 -13.63
CA ASN A 238 16.72 4.30 -15.07
C ASN A 238 16.29 3.07 -15.92
N VAL A 239 15.18 2.42 -15.56
CA VAL A 239 14.58 1.34 -16.35
C VAL A 239 13.28 1.85 -16.98
N PRO A 240 13.28 2.20 -18.28
CA PRO A 240 12.12 2.83 -18.93
C PRO A 240 11.08 1.84 -19.45
N ASP A 241 11.41 0.55 -19.59
CA ASP A 241 10.61 -0.44 -20.34
C ASP A 241 9.65 -1.26 -19.45
N VAL A 242 9.29 -0.73 -18.28
CA VAL A 242 8.35 -1.36 -17.33
C VAL A 242 7.21 -0.39 -17.01
N PRO A 243 5.99 -0.85 -16.69
CA PRO A 243 4.89 0.04 -16.34
C PRO A 243 5.15 0.79 -15.03
N ILE A 244 5.24 2.11 -15.13
CA ILE A 244 5.52 3.04 -14.02
C ILE A 244 4.30 3.92 -13.75
N HIS A 245 4.10 4.30 -12.48
CA HIS A 245 3.09 5.26 -12.07
C HIS A 245 3.71 6.63 -11.74
N LEU A 246 4.88 6.64 -11.08
CA LEU A 246 5.57 7.88 -10.66
C LEU A 246 6.98 8.00 -11.25
N PRO A 247 7.28 9.08 -11.97
CA PRO A 247 8.66 9.48 -12.23
C PRO A 247 9.24 10.22 -11.04
N ILE A 248 10.49 9.92 -10.73
CA ILE A 248 11.27 10.62 -9.70
C ILE A 248 12.51 11.22 -10.40
N PRO A 249 12.41 12.47 -10.91
CA PRO A 249 13.52 13.14 -11.58
C PRO A 249 14.58 13.52 -10.55
N PHE A 250 15.72 12.82 -10.58
CA PHE A 250 16.82 12.97 -9.62
C PHE A 250 17.99 13.77 -10.20
N ASP A 251 17.79 14.64 -11.19
CA ASP A 251 18.85 15.57 -11.67
C ASP A 251 19.11 16.73 -10.69
N MET A 252 19.35 16.40 -9.43
CA MET A 252 19.54 17.32 -8.33
C MET A 252 20.77 16.99 -7.49
N LYS A 253 21.14 17.94 -6.61
CA LYS A 253 22.27 17.78 -5.70
C LYS A 253 21.81 17.23 -4.35
N PHE A 254 22.51 16.22 -3.86
CA PHE A 254 22.32 15.63 -2.54
C PHE A 254 23.32 16.20 -1.53
N LYS A 255 22.91 16.24 -0.27
CA LYS A 255 23.82 16.43 0.86
C LYS A 255 24.70 15.19 1.00
N THR A 256 25.93 15.37 1.48
CA THR A 256 26.78 14.25 1.89
C THR A 256 26.21 13.60 3.15
N LEU A 257 26.49 12.31 3.38
CA LEU A 257 25.95 11.60 4.53
C LEU A 257 26.29 12.29 5.87
N GLY A 258 27.51 12.82 6.00
CA GLY A 258 27.94 13.51 7.22
C GLY A 258 27.10 14.73 7.58
N GLU A 259 26.51 15.42 6.59
CA GLU A 259 25.71 16.64 6.81
C GLU A 259 24.38 16.38 7.51
N TYR A 260 23.85 15.15 7.46
CA TYR A 260 22.48 14.89 7.92
C TYR A 260 22.29 13.56 8.66
N LYS A 261 23.34 12.73 8.78
CA LYS A 261 23.24 11.37 9.34
C LYS A 261 22.64 11.34 10.74
N GLU A 262 23.06 12.24 11.62
CA GLU A 262 22.61 12.26 13.02
C GLU A 262 21.10 12.52 13.12
N ASN A 263 20.63 13.61 12.51
CA ASN A 263 19.20 13.92 12.44
C ASN A 263 18.44 12.78 11.76
N PHE A 264 18.96 12.25 10.65
CA PHE A 264 18.30 11.17 9.93
C PHE A 264 18.15 9.91 10.78
N ASP A 265 19.21 9.46 11.44
CA ASP A 265 19.16 8.28 12.31
C ASP A 265 18.23 8.51 13.51
N HIS A 266 18.14 9.74 14.03
CA HIS A 266 17.25 10.11 15.14
C HIS A 266 15.76 10.12 14.76
N TYR A 267 15.40 10.68 13.60
CA TYR A 267 14.01 10.81 13.16
C TYR A 267 13.49 9.62 12.33
N LEU A 268 14.37 8.72 11.88
CA LEU A 268 13.99 7.54 11.10
C LEU A 268 12.92 6.64 11.78
N PRO A 269 12.98 6.34 13.10
CA PRO A 269 11.91 5.57 13.76
C PRO A 269 10.54 6.25 13.64
N LEU A 270 10.49 7.57 13.80
CA LEU A 270 9.28 8.38 13.75
C LEU A 270 8.67 8.41 12.34
N ALA A 271 9.51 8.60 11.33
CA ALA A 271 9.08 8.52 9.93
C ALA A 271 8.57 7.12 9.55
N ARG A 272 9.21 6.05 10.07
CA ARG A 272 8.73 4.68 9.90
C ARG A 272 7.38 4.46 10.59
N ALA A 273 7.22 4.95 11.81
CA ALA A 273 5.97 4.87 12.56
C ALA A 273 4.81 5.53 11.78
N TYR A 274 5.06 6.71 11.18
CA TYR A 274 4.11 7.37 10.29
C TYR A 274 3.72 6.50 9.09
N MET A 275 4.72 5.94 8.40
CA MET A 275 4.50 5.04 7.26
C MET A 275 3.65 3.82 7.66
N ILE A 276 3.93 3.22 8.82
CA ILE A 276 3.18 2.07 9.35
C ILE A 276 1.72 2.45 9.64
N ASP A 277 1.48 3.58 10.31
CA ASP A 277 0.13 4.09 10.55
C ASP A 277 -0.61 4.32 9.23
N SER A 278 0.09 4.82 8.20
CA SER A 278 -0.51 5.13 6.90
C SER A 278 -1.02 3.86 6.22
N LEU A 279 -0.29 2.75 6.32
CA LEU A 279 -0.68 1.46 5.74
C LEU A 279 -1.91 0.82 6.39
N LEU A 280 -2.37 1.33 7.54
CA LEU A 280 -3.62 0.90 8.17
C LEU A 280 -4.85 1.41 7.41
N PHE A 281 -4.67 2.40 6.53
CA PHE A 281 -5.75 3.02 5.77
C PHE A 281 -5.87 2.40 4.38
N GLN A 282 -7.10 2.11 3.98
CA GLN A 282 -7.47 1.60 2.67
C GLN A 282 -8.49 2.56 2.03
N PRO A 283 -8.05 3.73 1.53
CA PRO A 283 -8.95 4.70 0.94
C PRO A 283 -9.69 4.11 -0.28
N TYR A 284 -11.01 4.24 -0.31
CA TYR A 284 -11.82 3.85 -1.47
C TYR A 284 -12.11 5.05 -2.39
N ILE A 285 -12.53 4.76 -3.63
CA ILE A 285 -12.98 5.75 -4.61
C ILE A 285 -14.50 5.90 -4.45
N PRO A 286 -15.02 7.07 -4.03
CA PRO A 286 -16.47 7.28 -4.01
C PRO A 286 -17.03 7.43 -5.42
N GLU A 287 -18.23 6.91 -5.68
CA GLU A 287 -18.92 7.00 -6.99
C GLU A 287 -18.96 8.44 -7.55
N LYS A 288 -19.18 9.42 -6.68
CA LYS A 288 -19.23 10.85 -7.06
C LYS A 288 -17.91 11.40 -7.65
N ILE A 289 -16.79 10.69 -7.48
CA ILE A 289 -15.47 11.07 -8.00
C ILE A 289 -15.11 10.28 -9.26
N GLU A 290 -15.75 9.13 -9.54
CA GLU A 290 -15.42 8.25 -10.67
C GLU A 290 -15.37 9.01 -12.00
N LYS A 291 -16.37 9.84 -12.31
CA LYS A 291 -16.35 10.66 -13.53
C LYS A 291 -15.15 11.62 -13.61
N ARG A 292 -14.75 12.21 -12.48
CA ARG A 292 -13.58 13.11 -12.42
C ARG A 292 -12.28 12.33 -12.53
N MET A 293 -12.25 11.09 -12.04
CA MET A 293 -11.14 10.15 -12.24
C MET A 293 -10.96 9.85 -13.73
N GLU A 294 -12.06 9.57 -14.42
CA GLU A 294 -12.09 9.33 -15.87
C GLU A 294 -11.56 10.53 -16.66
N GLU A 295 -12.05 11.74 -16.37
CA GLU A 295 -11.54 12.99 -16.95
C GLU A 295 -10.03 13.18 -16.71
N ALA A 296 -9.50 12.77 -15.55
CA ALA A 296 -8.07 12.82 -15.26
C ALA A 296 -7.26 11.78 -16.04
N MET A 297 -7.83 10.61 -16.33
CA MET A 297 -7.19 9.60 -17.17
C MET A 297 -7.16 10.00 -18.64
N TYR A 298 -8.25 10.57 -19.19
CA TYR A 298 -8.25 11.16 -20.53
C TYR A 298 -7.16 12.21 -20.67
N PHE A 299 -7.00 13.07 -19.67
CA PHE A 299 -5.93 14.07 -19.66
C PHE A 299 -4.52 13.45 -19.78
N ILE A 300 -4.24 12.35 -19.05
CA ILE A 300 -2.95 11.67 -19.14
C ILE A 300 -2.77 11.03 -20.51
N LEU A 301 -3.83 10.43 -21.03
CA LEU A 301 -3.82 9.80 -22.33
C LEU A 301 -3.52 10.81 -23.44
N ASP A 302 -4.13 11.99 -23.40
CA ASP A 302 -3.90 13.10 -24.33
C ASP A 302 -2.45 13.60 -24.25
N ASP A 303 -1.91 13.80 -23.03
CA ASP A 303 -0.53 14.24 -22.84
C ASP A 303 0.49 13.21 -23.36
N ILE A 304 0.24 11.93 -23.16
CA ILE A 304 1.12 10.87 -23.69
C ILE A 304 1.02 10.79 -25.21
N SER A 305 -0.20 10.74 -25.75
CA SER A 305 -0.43 10.53 -27.19
C SER A 305 0.04 11.73 -28.02
N SER A 306 -0.08 12.95 -27.50
CA SER A 306 0.35 14.16 -28.22
C SER A 306 1.86 14.30 -28.37
N THR A 307 2.67 13.63 -27.53
CA THR A 307 4.13 13.80 -27.56
C THR A 307 4.86 12.84 -28.51
N GLY A 308 4.27 11.69 -28.84
CA GLY A 308 4.87 10.64 -29.69
C GLY A 308 6.10 9.93 -29.08
N ILE A 309 6.75 10.54 -28.10
CA ILE A 309 7.88 9.99 -27.35
C ILE A 309 7.75 10.27 -25.84
N ILE A 310 8.13 9.30 -25.01
CA ILE A 310 8.06 9.40 -23.54
C ILE A 310 9.35 8.96 -22.85
N PRO A 311 9.67 9.51 -21.66
CA PRO A 311 10.88 9.16 -20.91
C PRO A 311 10.84 7.75 -20.30
N TYR A 312 9.64 7.19 -20.10
CA TYR A 312 9.42 5.86 -19.55
C TYR A 312 8.01 5.35 -19.91
N TYR A 313 7.77 4.05 -19.79
CA TYR A 313 6.48 3.41 -20.04
C TYR A 313 5.50 3.63 -18.87
N GLN A 314 4.44 4.39 -19.10
CA GLN A 314 3.46 4.75 -18.08
C GLN A 314 2.33 3.71 -18.02
N ASP A 315 1.90 3.34 -16.82
CA ASP A 315 0.64 2.63 -16.60
C ASP A 315 -0.51 3.64 -16.56
N ILE A 316 -1.23 3.80 -17.68
CA ILE A 316 -2.23 4.86 -17.86
C ILE A 316 -3.50 4.56 -17.06
N GLY A 317 -4.01 3.34 -17.11
CA GLY A 317 -5.27 2.96 -16.45
C GLY A 317 -5.17 2.90 -14.91
N SER A 318 -3.97 2.75 -14.35
CA SER A 318 -3.79 2.64 -12.90
C SER A 318 -3.18 3.85 -12.22
N VAL A 319 -2.56 4.79 -12.96
CA VAL A 319 -1.83 5.90 -12.32
C VAL A 319 -2.74 6.78 -11.50
N ILE A 320 -3.81 7.35 -12.07
CA ILE A 320 -4.67 8.27 -11.32
C ILE A 320 -5.29 7.58 -10.07
N PRO A 321 -5.90 6.38 -10.16
CA PRO A 321 -6.40 5.68 -8.98
C PRO A 321 -5.34 5.45 -7.90
N LYS A 322 -4.13 5.00 -8.28
CA LYS A 322 -3.05 4.71 -7.32
C LYS A 322 -2.46 5.97 -6.70
N LEU A 323 -2.29 7.05 -7.46
CA LEU A 323 -1.79 8.31 -6.93
C LEU A 323 -2.81 8.96 -6.01
N ALA A 324 -4.08 9.01 -6.41
CA ALA A 324 -5.13 9.58 -5.57
C ALA A 324 -5.32 8.79 -4.27
N THR A 325 -5.32 7.45 -4.32
CA THR A 325 -5.46 6.62 -3.11
C THR A 325 -4.20 6.67 -2.22
N SER A 326 -2.99 6.67 -2.78
CA SER A 326 -1.76 6.83 -1.98
C SER A 326 -1.65 8.23 -1.35
N PHE A 327 -2.13 9.27 -2.03
CA PHE A 327 -2.19 10.63 -1.49
C PHE A 327 -3.22 10.75 -0.37
N ALA A 328 -4.44 10.20 -0.55
CA ALA A 328 -5.44 10.12 0.51
C ALA A 328 -4.90 9.32 1.72
N ARG A 329 -4.17 8.22 1.46
CA ARG A 329 -3.50 7.43 2.51
C ARG A 329 -2.44 8.24 3.25
N LEU A 330 -1.64 9.03 2.55
CA LEU A 330 -0.66 9.95 3.15
C LEU A 330 -1.34 10.95 4.11
N ASN A 331 -2.59 11.34 3.84
CA ASN A 331 -3.39 12.21 4.71
C ASN A 331 -4.17 11.46 5.81
N PHE A 332 -4.14 10.12 5.82
CA PHE A 332 -4.96 9.23 6.65
C PHE A 332 -6.47 9.34 6.39
N ASP A 333 -6.85 9.65 5.15
CA ASP A 333 -8.24 9.70 4.74
C ASP A 333 -8.78 8.30 4.46
N SER A 334 -10.07 8.07 4.74
CA SER A 334 -10.72 6.79 4.46
C SER A 334 -11.29 6.72 3.03
N TRP A 335 -11.28 7.82 2.29
CA TRP A 335 -11.76 7.92 0.92
C TRP A 335 -11.01 9.03 0.19
N ILE A 336 -10.97 8.95 -1.13
CA ILE A 336 -10.41 10.02 -1.97
C ILE A 336 -11.33 11.23 -1.96
N SER A 337 -10.77 12.43 -1.78
CA SER A 337 -11.45 13.70 -2.04
C SER A 337 -11.11 14.25 -3.44
N LEU A 338 -11.89 15.22 -3.92
CA LEU A 338 -11.56 15.92 -5.16
C LEU A 338 -10.22 16.68 -5.05
N GLY A 339 -9.87 17.14 -3.84
CA GLY A 339 -8.59 17.77 -3.57
C GLY A 339 -7.42 16.80 -3.77
N ASP A 340 -7.54 15.57 -3.27
CA ASP A 340 -6.50 14.54 -3.43
C ASP A 340 -6.32 14.17 -4.91
N LEU A 341 -7.42 14.02 -5.65
CA LEU A 341 -7.38 13.77 -7.10
C LEU A 341 -6.67 14.89 -7.86
N ASN A 342 -7.06 16.15 -7.61
CA ASN A 342 -6.46 17.29 -8.31
C ASN A 342 -4.99 17.48 -7.96
N LYS A 343 -4.61 17.33 -6.68
CA LYS A 343 -3.22 17.49 -6.25
C LYS A 343 -2.34 16.35 -6.78
N SER A 344 -2.82 15.10 -6.73
CA SER A 344 -2.08 13.96 -7.30
C SER A 344 -1.89 14.07 -8.81
N LYS A 345 -2.90 14.51 -9.56
CA LYS A 345 -2.80 14.84 -10.98
C LYS A 345 -1.75 15.93 -11.25
N GLY A 346 -1.79 17.03 -10.49
CA GLY A 346 -0.83 18.13 -10.61
C GLY A 346 0.61 17.68 -10.36
N ILE A 347 0.84 16.94 -9.27
CA ILE A 347 2.15 16.36 -8.94
C ILE A 347 2.67 15.50 -10.10
N TRP A 348 1.82 14.62 -10.67
CA TRP A 348 2.22 13.79 -11.81
C TRP A 348 2.61 14.63 -13.02
N MET A 349 1.84 15.66 -13.36
CA MET A 349 2.13 16.56 -14.49
C MET A 349 3.48 17.26 -14.34
N ASP A 350 3.74 17.83 -13.17
CA ASP A 350 4.96 18.57 -12.89
C ASP A 350 6.18 17.65 -12.97
N LEU A 351 6.09 16.46 -12.36
CA LEU A 351 7.17 15.47 -12.41
C LEU A 351 7.38 14.87 -13.80
N MET A 352 6.32 14.73 -14.60
CA MET A 352 6.42 14.29 -15.99
C MET A 352 7.14 15.30 -16.86
N THR A 353 6.82 16.58 -16.66
CA THR A 353 7.51 17.69 -17.33
C THR A 353 9.00 17.68 -17.00
N GLU A 354 9.35 17.57 -15.72
CA GLU A 354 10.74 17.47 -15.27
C GLU A 354 11.44 16.20 -15.76
N ALA A 355 10.74 15.06 -15.81
CA ALA A 355 11.27 13.81 -16.35
C ALA A 355 11.64 13.91 -17.83
N ARG A 356 10.79 14.59 -18.63
CA ARG A 356 11.06 14.87 -20.05
C ARG A 356 12.32 15.74 -20.24
N HIS A 357 12.58 16.68 -19.33
CA HIS A 357 13.79 17.50 -19.35
C HIS A 357 15.04 16.75 -18.84
N THR A 358 14.87 15.82 -17.91
CA THR A 358 15.96 15.06 -17.29
C THR A 358 16.57 14.04 -18.25
N ILE A 359 15.74 13.37 -19.05
CA ILE A 359 16.15 12.28 -19.93
C ILE A 359 16.54 12.81 -21.31
N ASP A 360 17.68 12.32 -21.82
CA ASP A 360 18.11 12.63 -23.18
C ASP A 360 17.13 12.05 -24.21
N SER A 361 16.85 12.80 -25.27
CA SER A 361 16.09 12.38 -26.46
C SER A 361 16.43 10.96 -26.95
N THR A 362 17.71 10.55 -26.88
CA THR A 362 18.17 9.21 -27.27
C THR A 362 17.68 8.06 -26.39
N ARG A 363 17.12 8.37 -25.21
CA ARG A 363 16.62 7.41 -24.22
C ARG A 363 15.09 7.46 -24.08
N THR A 364 14.45 8.31 -24.87
CA THR A 364 12.99 8.30 -24.99
C THR A 364 12.52 7.08 -25.75
N ARG A 365 11.22 6.77 -25.63
CA ARG A 365 10.57 5.62 -26.26
C ARG A 365 9.41 6.08 -27.10
N SER A 366 9.22 5.43 -28.25
CA SER A 366 8.03 5.63 -29.08
C SER A 366 6.79 5.17 -28.33
N THR A 367 5.79 6.04 -28.27
CA THR A 367 4.47 5.72 -27.69
C THR A 367 3.82 4.56 -28.43
N ASP A 368 3.84 4.58 -29.76
CA ASP A 368 3.19 3.57 -30.60
C ASP A 368 3.71 2.15 -30.32
N GLN A 369 5.02 2.02 -30.11
CA GLN A 369 5.64 0.73 -29.80
C GLN A 369 5.29 0.23 -28.39
N LEU A 370 5.26 1.13 -27.41
CA LEU A 370 5.00 0.75 -26.01
C LEU A 370 3.53 0.36 -25.78
N TYR A 371 2.61 1.08 -26.42
CA TYR A 371 1.17 0.93 -26.20
C TYR A 371 0.47 0.05 -27.25
N GLN A 372 1.22 -0.62 -28.13
CA GLN A 372 0.66 -1.62 -29.03
C GLN A 372 -0.02 -2.75 -28.24
N LEU A 373 -1.27 -3.06 -28.59
CA LEU A 373 -2.03 -4.14 -27.98
C LEU A 373 -1.57 -5.52 -28.48
N THR A 374 -1.76 -6.53 -27.64
CA THR A 374 -1.61 -7.93 -28.07
C THR A 374 -2.91 -8.42 -28.72
N PRO A 375 -2.88 -9.48 -29.54
CA PRO A 375 -4.10 -10.01 -30.17
C PRO A 375 -5.21 -10.37 -29.17
N ASP A 376 -4.84 -10.94 -28.02
CA ASP A 376 -5.80 -11.27 -26.97
C ASP A 376 -6.37 -10.00 -26.30
N ALA A 377 -5.56 -8.95 -26.11
CA ALA A 377 -6.03 -7.67 -25.59
C ALA A 377 -6.97 -6.96 -26.58
N GLU A 378 -6.64 -6.94 -27.88
CA GLU A 378 -7.51 -6.40 -28.93
C GLU A 378 -8.86 -7.12 -28.97
N LYS A 379 -8.82 -8.45 -28.88
CA LYS A 379 -10.02 -9.28 -28.82
C LYS A 379 -10.87 -8.97 -27.60
N LEU A 380 -10.26 -8.90 -26.41
CA LEU A 380 -10.96 -8.56 -25.18
C LEU A 380 -11.58 -7.17 -25.25
N LEU A 381 -10.86 -6.17 -25.77
CA LEU A 381 -11.38 -4.81 -25.93
C LEU A 381 -12.63 -4.79 -26.82
N LYS A 382 -12.61 -5.55 -27.92
CA LYS A 382 -13.78 -5.69 -28.80
C LYS A 382 -14.97 -6.31 -28.05
N GLU A 383 -14.74 -7.38 -27.30
CA GLU A 383 -15.78 -8.03 -26.49
C GLU A 383 -16.35 -7.07 -25.43
N LEU A 384 -15.50 -6.25 -24.78
CA LEU A 384 -15.94 -5.25 -23.80
C LEU A 384 -16.82 -4.17 -24.43
N ASN A 385 -16.44 -3.64 -25.60
CA ASN A 385 -17.25 -2.66 -26.34
C ASN A 385 -18.60 -3.26 -26.77
N GLU A 386 -18.62 -4.49 -27.28
CA GLU A 386 -19.87 -5.18 -27.65
C GLU A 386 -20.83 -5.36 -26.46
N LEU A 387 -20.29 -5.61 -25.25
CA LEU A 387 -21.09 -5.69 -24.03
C LEU A 387 -21.63 -4.32 -23.61
N GLU A 388 -20.81 -3.28 -23.67
CA GLU A 388 -21.22 -1.92 -23.33
C GLU A 388 -22.30 -1.40 -24.30
N ASP A 389 -22.12 -1.62 -25.61
CA ASP A 389 -23.08 -1.27 -26.66
C ASP A 389 -24.44 -1.99 -26.47
N ALA A 390 -24.40 -3.22 -25.94
CA ALA A 390 -25.59 -3.99 -25.58
C ALA A 390 -26.24 -3.53 -24.25
N GLY A 391 -25.67 -2.53 -23.57
CA GLY A 391 -26.13 -2.04 -22.27
C GLY A 391 -25.88 -3.02 -21.12
N ILE A 392 -24.97 -3.99 -21.30
CA ILE A 392 -24.64 -4.98 -20.28
C ILE A 392 -23.60 -4.36 -19.33
N PRO A 393 -23.85 -4.35 -18.01
CA PRO A 393 -22.87 -3.85 -17.05
C PRO A 393 -21.54 -4.61 -17.12
N LEU A 394 -20.44 -3.87 -17.20
CA LEU A 394 -19.08 -4.39 -17.25
C LEU A 394 -18.59 -4.85 -15.86
N LEU A 395 -19.26 -5.86 -15.32
CA LEU A 395 -18.86 -6.56 -14.10
C LEU A 395 -17.79 -7.60 -14.43
N ILE A 396 -16.76 -7.72 -13.59
CA ILE A 396 -15.67 -8.68 -13.75
C ILE A 396 -16.20 -10.11 -13.91
N THR A 397 -17.19 -10.49 -13.10
CA THR A 397 -17.83 -11.81 -13.15
C THR A 397 -18.51 -12.05 -14.49
N THR A 398 -19.31 -11.08 -14.96
CA THR A 398 -20.01 -11.14 -16.24
C THR A 398 -19.04 -11.23 -17.42
N ILE A 399 -17.94 -10.47 -17.37
CA ILE A 399 -16.92 -10.48 -18.43
C ILE A 399 -16.21 -11.83 -18.45
N LYS A 400 -15.82 -12.38 -17.29
CA LYS A 400 -15.21 -13.72 -17.20
C LYS A 400 -16.11 -14.83 -17.74
N GLU A 401 -17.43 -14.71 -17.59
CA GLU A 401 -18.40 -15.69 -18.11
C GLU A 401 -18.63 -15.58 -19.62
N LYS A 402 -18.49 -14.37 -20.19
CA LYS A 402 -18.83 -14.08 -21.59
C LYS A 402 -17.62 -14.04 -22.51
N THR A 403 -16.43 -13.77 -21.99
CA THR A 403 -15.22 -13.70 -22.81
C THR A 403 -14.92 -15.06 -23.41
N SER A 404 -14.42 -15.03 -24.64
CA SER A 404 -13.94 -16.25 -25.30
C SER A 404 -12.44 -16.48 -25.11
N LEU A 405 -11.79 -15.69 -24.24
CA LEU A 405 -10.42 -15.91 -23.79
C LEU A 405 -10.35 -17.01 -22.72
N MET A 406 -9.23 -17.74 -22.71
CA MET A 406 -8.93 -18.65 -21.59
C MET A 406 -8.55 -17.85 -20.35
N GLU A 407 -8.81 -18.40 -19.17
CA GLU A 407 -8.65 -17.70 -17.88
C GLU A 407 -7.25 -17.09 -17.69
N TRP A 408 -6.19 -17.81 -18.06
CA TRP A 408 -4.81 -17.30 -17.95
C TRP A 408 -4.48 -16.20 -18.97
N ASN A 409 -5.11 -16.20 -20.15
CA ASN A 409 -4.95 -15.12 -21.14
C ASN A 409 -5.79 -13.90 -20.77
N PHE A 410 -6.91 -14.09 -20.07
CA PHE A 410 -7.79 -13.01 -19.67
C PHE A 410 -7.08 -11.99 -18.76
N GLU A 411 -6.38 -12.46 -17.72
CA GLU A 411 -5.70 -11.55 -16.79
C GLU A 411 -4.56 -10.78 -17.46
N ASP A 412 -3.78 -11.41 -18.33
CA ASP A 412 -2.70 -10.77 -19.09
C ASP A 412 -3.25 -9.76 -20.13
N ALA A 413 -4.32 -10.12 -20.84
CA ALA A 413 -5.00 -9.24 -21.79
C ALA A 413 -5.57 -8.01 -21.07
N LEU A 414 -6.26 -8.22 -19.94
CA LEU A 414 -6.83 -7.14 -19.14
C LEU A 414 -5.75 -6.22 -18.55
N LYS A 415 -4.65 -6.80 -18.06
CA LYS A 415 -3.48 -6.04 -17.61
C LYS A 415 -2.91 -5.19 -18.74
N LYS A 416 -2.80 -5.72 -19.96
CA LYS A 416 -2.31 -4.97 -21.12
C LYS A 416 -3.26 -3.82 -21.50
N LEU A 417 -4.57 -4.05 -21.53
CA LEU A 417 -5.57 -3.01 -21.77
C LEU A 417 -5.49 -1.88 -20.74
N ARG A 418 -5.32 -2.24 -19.47
CA ARG A 418 -5.20 -1.28 -18.37
C ARG A 418 -3.97 -0.42 -18.51
N ILE A 419 -2.80 -1.03 -18.71
CA ILE A 419 -1.54 -0.29 -18.86
C ILE A 419 -1.63 0.67 -20.05
N CYS A 420 -2.26 0.24 -21.15
CA CYS A 420 -2.42 1.07 -22.34
C CYS A 420 -3.51 2.14 -22.21
N GLY A 421 -4.30 2.14 -21.13
CA GLY A 421 -5.29 3.19 -20.87
C GLY A 421 -6.63 2.96 -21.56
N TYR A 422 -6.97 1.73 -21.93
CA TYR A 422 -8.32 1.39 -22.44
C TYR A 422 -9.30 1.04 -21.32
N VAL A 423 -8.79 0.61 -20.16
CA VAL A 423 -9.62 0.22 -19.02
C VAL A 423 -9.03 0.71 -17.70
N TYR A 424 -9.90 0.87 -16.71
CA TYR A 424 -9.53 1.12 -15.32
C TYR A 424 -10.49 0.42 -14.35
N PHE A 425 -10.13 0.37 -13.07
CA PHE A 425 -10.94 -0.25 -12.03
C PHE A 425 -11.50 0.82 -11.07
N PRO A 426 -12.76 1.26 -11.22
CA PRO A 426 -13.39 2.16 -10.25
C PRO A 426 -13.57 1.50 -8.88
N ASN A 427 -13.82 0.19 -8.84
CA ASN A 427 -13.97 -0.60 -7.63
C ASN A 427 -13.56 -2.06 -7.87
N ASN A 428 -13.82 -2.93 -6.89
CA ASN A 428 -13.45 -4.34 -6.91
C ASN A 428 -14.29 -5.20 -7.87
N GLU A 429 -15.41 -4.69 -8.39
CA GLU A 429 -16.39 -5.47 -9.16
C GLU A 429 -16.51 -5.02 -10.63
N ARG A 430 -16.23 -3.76 -10.92
CA ARG A 430 -16.50 -3.13 -12.22
C ARG A 430 -15.22 -2.81 -12.99
N ILE A 431 -15.34 -2.83 -14.31
CA ILE A 431 -14.38 -2.29 -15.26
C ILE A 431 -14.98 -1.03 -15.88
N GLY A 432 -14.24 0.07 -15.86
CA GLY A 432 -14.54 1.26 -16.63
C GLY A 432 -13.77 1.25 -17.95
N LEU A 433 -14.42 1.68 -19.04
CA LEU A 433 -13.79 1.86 -20.35
C LEU A 433 -13.35 3.31 -20.54
N ILE A 434 -12.28 3.48 -21.30
CA ILE A 434 -11.75 4.78 -21.74
C ILE A 434 -11.80 4.75 -23.26
N HIS A 435 -12.63 5.63 -23.83
CA HIS A 435 -12.92 5.64 -25.27
C HIS A 435 -11.93 6.53 -26.02
N TYR A 436 -11.37 5.99 -27.10
CA TYR A 436 -10.40 6.70 -27.96
C TYR A 436 -11.06 7.50 -29.07
#